data_AF-K9TX86-F1
#
_entry.id   AF-K9TX86-F1
#
_cell.length_a   1.000
_cell.length_b   1.000
_cell.length_c   1.000
_cell.angle_alpha   90.00
_cell.angle_beta   90.00
_cell.angle_gamma   90.00
#
_symmetry.space_group_name_H-M   'P 1'
#
loop_
_entity.id
_entity.type
_entity.pdbx_description
1 polymer ?
#
loop_
_entity_poly.entity_id
_entity_poly.type
_entity_poly.pdbx_seq_one_letter_code
_entity_poly.pdbx_strand_id
1 'polypeptide(L)'
;MTKLKSNLVQFPIQQHLGRSRVVTLPVSPERHRSCVTAIAIPKREHQAIPPLQPQIPSELSHSNRREWQHLAAQADKINQLAAELEAAIFGLKAIANQINYTQQLSGSACEYRSVIVPQVKRRNTSEFILTTKVIDLFQAEREAQQLAQTLRQKTKTKQKFPLLNWLL
;
A
#
# COMPACT_ATOMS: atom_id res chain seq x y z
N MET A 1 54.20 -6.51 -15.05
CA MET A 1 54.90 -5.48 -14.23
C MET A 1 54.96 -4.24 -15.12
N THR A 2 54.36 -3.09 -14.82
CA THR A 2 54.48 -2.25 -13.62
C THR A 2 53.22 -1.37 -13.43
N LYS A 3 52.93 -1.06 -12.17
CA LYS A 3 51.90 -0.13 -11.68
C LYS A 3 52.38 1.32 -11.76
N LEU A 4 51.46 2.28 -11.96
CA LEU A 4 51.53 3.69 -11.51
C LEU A 4 50.07 4.17 -11.30
N LYS A 5 49.48 4.03 -10.09
CA LYS A 5 49.38 5.01 -8.99
C LYS A 5 48.83 6.42 -9.37
N SER A 6 47.51 6.51 -9.43
CA SER A 6 46.57 7.37 -8.66
C SER A 6 46.95 8.78 -8.15
N ASN A 7 45.94 9.68 -8.31
CA ASN A 7 45.53 10.87 -7.52
C ASN A 7 46.24 12.20 -7.92
N LEU A 8 45.57 13.34 -8.14
CA LEU A 8 44.61 14.02 -7.24
C LEU A 8 43.78 15.13 -7.96
N VAL A 9 42.63 15.39 -7.35
CA VAL A 9 41.52 16.37 -7.49
C VAL A 9 41.92 17.86 -7.65
N GLN A 10 41.16 18.67 -8.43
CA GLN A 10 40.18 19.70 -7.96
C GLN A 10 39.76 20.76 -9.03
N PHE A 11 38.44 21.05 -9.06
CA PHE A 11 37.70 22.13 -9.74
C PHE A 11 38.06 23.54 -9.21
N PRO A 12 37.56 24.71 -9.72
CA PRO A 12 36.44 24.98 -10.66
C PRO A 12 36.72 26.06 -11.75
N ILE A 13 35.83 26.20 -12.74
CA ILE A 13 35.77 27.43 -13.57
C ILE A 13 34.37 28.02 -13.47
N GLN A 14 34.34 29.24 -12.92
CA GLN A 14 33.18 30.12 -12.88
C GLN A 14 32.81 30.59 -14.30
N GLN A 15 31.51 30.65 -14.59
CA GLN A 15 30.98 31.57 -15.59
C GLN A 15 29.96 32.49 -14.91
N HIS A 16 30.19 33.78 -15.08
CA HIS A 16 29.48 34.88 -14.45
C HIS A 16 28.41 35.47 -15.39
N LEU A 17 27.37 36.05 -14.76
CA LEU A 17 26.38 37.02 -15.25
C LEU A 17 25.15 36.51 -16.05
N GLY A 18 24.08 36.28 -15.28
CA GLY A 18 22.69 36.46 -15.71
C GLY A 18 21.87 36.93 -14.52
N ARG A 19 21.65 38.24 -14.41
CA ARG A 19 20.95 38.90 -13.30
C ARG A 19 19.43 38.63 -13.41
N SER A 20 18.96 37.53 -12.84
CA SER A 20 17.52 37.32 -12.59
C SER A 20 17.20 37.63 -11.13
N ARG A 21 16.38 38.67 -10.91
CA ARG A 21 15.73 38.94 -9.63
C ARG A 21 14.84 37.76 -9.28
N VAL A 22 15.22 36.98 -8.28
CA VAL A 22 14.28 36.09 -7.58
C VAL A 22 13.57 36.94 -6.55
N VAL A 23 12.32 37.29 -6.84
CA VAL A 23 11.39 37.83 -5.84
C VAL A 23 11.00 36.66 -4.95
N THR A 24 11.56 36.60 -3.75
CA THR A 24 11.15 35.64 -2.72
C THR A 24 9.79 36.06 -2.17
N LEU A 25 8.73 35.43 -2.64
CA LEU A 25 7.45 35.43 -1.93
C LEU A 25 7.60 34.54 -0.69
N PRO A 26 7.17 34.96 0.51
CA PRO A 26 7.14 34.08 1.66
C PRO A 26 6.05 33.02 1.46
N VAL A 27 6.46 31.81 1.06
CA VAL A 27 5.60 30.63 1.12
C VAL A 27 5.59 30.14 2.57
N SER A 28 4.45 30.38 3.21
CA SER A 28 4.09 29.85 4.53
C SER A 28 4.22 28.32 4.55
N PRO A 29 4.90 27.70 5.53
CA PRO A 29 4.91 26.26 5.67
C PRO A 29 3.68 25.81 6.47
N GLU A 30 2.51 25.74 5.83
CA GLU A 30 1.42 24.93 6.38
C GLU A 30 1.78 23.45 6.24
N ARG A 31 2.40 22.92 7.32
CA ARG A 31 2.53 21.50 7.56
C ARG A 31 1.16 20.92 7.94
N HIS A 32 0.33 20.62 6.96
CA HIS A 32 -0.66 19.55 7.12
C HIS A 32 -0.13 18.27 6.48
N ARG A 33 0.90 17.69 7.12
CA ARG A 33 1.03 16.23 7.11
C ARG A 33 -0.18 15.71 7.87
N SER A 34 -1.29 15.46 7.15
CA SER A 34 -2.29 14.52 7.62
C SER A 34 -1.57 13.17 7.70
N CYS A 35 -1.04 12.91 8.89
CA CYS A 35 -0.53 11.61 9.26
C CYS A 35 -1.75 10.70 9.14
N VAL A 36 -1.82 9.93 8.06
CA VAL A 36 -2.73 8.78 8.01
C VAL A 36 -2.16 7.81 9.02
N THR A 37 -2.54 8.01 10.28
CA THR A 37 -2.30 7.06 11.35
C THR A 37 -2.88 5.76 10.85
N ALA A 38 -2.01 4.79 10.57
CA ALA A 38 -2.43 3.44 10.34
C ALA A 38 -3.25 3.04 11.56
N ILE A 39 -4.58 3.01 11.40
CA ILE A 39 -5.47 2.43 12.40
C ILE A 39 -5.08 0.96 12.38
N ALA A 40 -4.20 0.57 13.30
CA ALA A 40 -3.99 -0.81 13.65
C ALA A 40 -5.33 -1.27 14.19
N ILE A 41 -6.17 -1.81 13.31
CA ILE A 41 -7.40 -2.49 13.71
C ILE A 41 -6.91 -3.63 14.59
N PRO A 42 -7.15 -3.59 15.93
CA PRO A 42 -6.78 -4.71 16.76
C PRO A 42 -7.50 -5.91 16.18
N LYS A 43 -6.75 -7.00 15.96
CA LYS A 43 -7.27 -8.29 15.54
C LYS A 43 -8.14 -8.81 16.69
N ARG A 44 -9.34 -8.26 16.83
CA ARG A 44 -10.34 -8.75 17.77
C ARG A 44 -10.69 -10.14 17.29
N GLU A 45 -10.48 -11.12 18.14
CA GLU A 45 -11.11 -12.42 17.95
C GLU A 45 -12.60 -12.15 17.81
N HIS A 46 -13.17 -12.50 16.66
CA HIS A 46 -14.59 -12.28 16.39
C HIS A 46 -15.35 -13.25 17.30
N GLN A 47 -15.62 -12.84 18.54
CA GLN A 47 -16.66 -13.48 19.31
C GLN A 47 -17.97 -13.22 18.55
N ALA A 48 -18.60 -14.31 18.10
CA ALA A 48 -19.89 -14.25 17.45
C ALA A 48 -20.87 -13.55 18.40
N ILE A 49 -21.53 -12.49 17.90
CA ILE A 49 -22.57 -11.82 18.67
C ILE A 49 -23.74 -12.81 18.77
N PRO A 50 -24.19 -13.17 19.97
CA PRO A 50 -25.29 -14.11 20.13
C PRO A 50 -26.59 -13.52 19.53
N PRO A 51 -27.51 -14.37 19.05
CA PRO A 51 -28.79 -13.92 18.53
C PRO A 51 -29.56 -13.14 19.60
N LEU A 52 -30.30 -12.13 19.16
CA LEU A 52 -31.17 -11.33 20.02
C LEU A 52 -32.25 -12.22 20.62
N GLN A 53 -32.27 -12.31 21.94
CA GLN A 53 -33.31 -13.01 22.70
C GLN A 53 -33.92 -12.03 23.71
N PRO A 54 -35.08 -11.43 23.39
CA PRO A 54 -35.77 -10.53 24.31
C PRO A 54 -36.14 -11.30 25.59
N GLN A 55 -35.72 -10.80 26.74
CA GLN A 55 -36.10 -11.37 28.04
C GLN A 55 -37.55 -10.96 28.33
N ILE A 56 -38.49 -11.87 28.08
CA ILE A 56 -39.92 -11.65 28.32
C ILE A 56 -40.20 -11.86 29.82
N PRO A 57 -40.62 -10.83 30.58
CA PRO A 57 -40.92 -10.99 31.99
C PRO A 57 -42.10 -11.94 32.23
N SER A 58 -42.01 -12.83 33.22
CA SER A 58 -43.07 -13.80 33.54
C SER A 58 -44.37 -13.14 34.05
N GLU A 59 -44.26 -11.94 34.65
CA GLU A 59 -45.34 -11.15 35.26
C GLU A 59 -45.96 -10.14 34.26
N LEU A 60 -46.24 -10.57 33.03
CA LEU A 60 -46.80 -9.67 32.01
C LEU A 60 -48.31 -9.49 32.16
N SER A 61 -48.76 -8.24 32.34
CA SER A 61 -50.17 -7.89 32.22
C SER A 61 -50.70 -8.29 30.84
N HIS A 62 -51.97 -8.72 30.77
CA HIS A 62 -52.61 -9.13 29.52
C HIS A 62 -52.59 -8.03 28.44
N SER A 63 -52.46 -6.76 28.82
CA SER A 63 -52.37 -5.62 27.89
C SER A 63 -51.08 -5.62 27.08
N ASN A 64 -49.94 -5.99 27.67
CA ASN A 64 -48.63 -5.79 27.05
C ASN A 64 -48.11 -7.06 26.35
N ARG A 65 -48.77 -8.21 26.54
CA ARG A 65 -48.36 -9.50 25.97
C ARG A 65 -48.19 -9.46 24.44
N ARG A 66 -49.07 -8.74 23.74
CA ARG A 66 -49.03 -8.60 22.26
C ARG A 66 -47.80 -7.83 21.79
N GLU A 67 -47.42 -6.78 22.50
CA GLU A 67 -46.26 -5.95 22.18
C GLU A 67 -44.96 -6.73 22.37
N TRP A 68 -44.88 -7.55 23.42
CA TRP A 68 -43.74 -8.45 23.66
C TRP A 68 -43.64 -9.58 22.62
N GLN A 69 -44.77 -10.14 22.18
CA GLN A 69 -44.79 -11.11 21.08
C GLN A 69 -44.32 -10.47 19.77
N HIS A 70 -44.75 -9.23 19.50
CA HIS A 70 -44.29 -8.48 18.33
C HIS A 70 -42.79 -8.19 18.39
N LEU A 71 -42.27 -7.80 19.56
CA LEU A 71 -40.84 -7.59 19.78
C LEU A 71 -40.04 -8.89 19.56
N ALA A 72 -40.51 -10.02 20.07
CA ALA A 72 -39.89 -11.33 19.86
C ALA A 72 -39.85 -11.70 18.37
N ALA A 73 -40.96 -11.57 17.65
CA ALA A 73 -41.01 -11.84 16.22
C ALA A 73 -40.06 -10.92 15.42
N GLN A 74 -39.93 -9.66 15.82
CA GLN A 74 -39.01 -8.73 15.19
C GLN A 74 -37.54 -9.09 15.48
N ALA A 75 -37.23 -9.54 16.70
CA ALA A 75 -35.89 -10.02 17.06
C ALA A 75 -35.51 -11.26 16.24
N ASP A 76 -36.43 -12.22 16.08
CA ASP A 76 -36.24 -13.40 15.24
C ASP A 76 -35.96 -13.03 13.78
N LYS A 77 -36.73 -12.07 13.24
CA LYS A 77 -36.50 -11.55 11.90
C LYS A 77 -35.12 -10.93 11.73
N ILE A 78 -34.65 -10.16 12.73
CA ILE A 78 -33.30 -9.57 12.71
C ILE A 78 -32.24 -10.67 12.74
N ASN A 79 -32.41 -11.68 13.59
CA ASN A 79 -31.48 -12.81 13.69
C ASN A 79 -31.37 -13.56 12.36
N GLN A 80 -32.49 -13.77 11.67
CA GLN A 80 -32.50 -14.39 10.35
C GLN A 80 -31.73 -13.54 9.32
N LEU A 81 -32.03 -12.24 9.24
CA LEU A 81 -31.33 -11.33 8.31
C LEU A 81 -29.83 -11.24 8.61
N ALA A 82 -29.45 -11.30 9.88
CA ALA A 82 -28.05 -11.32 10.28
C ALA A 82 -27.34 -12.60 9.79
N ALA A 83 -27.99 -13.76 9.89
CA ALA A 83 -27.45 -15.02 9.38
C ALA A 83 -27.30 -15.00 7.85
N GLU A 84 -28.30 -14.47 7.13
CA GLU A 84 -28.24 -14.31 5.67
C GLU A 84 -27.09 -13.37 5.25
N LEU A 85 -26.89 -12.27 5.99
CA LEU A 85 -25.80 -11.33 5.74
C LEU A 85 -24.42 -11.96 6.02
N GLU A 86 -24.28 -12.73 7.09
CA GLU A 86 -23.04 -13.45 7.39
C GLU A 86 -22.69 -14.44 6.26
N ALA A 87 -23.68 -15.20 5.78
CA ALA A 87 -23.52 -16.12 4.66
C ALA A 87 -23.11 -15.38 3.37
N ALA A 88 -23.74 -14.24 3.08
CA ALA A 88 -23.40 -13.41 1.93
C ALA A 88 -21.98 -12.85 2.00
N ILE A 89 -21.55 -12.36 3.17
CA ILE A 89 -20.17 -11.89 3.42
C ILE A 89 -19.17 -13.04 3.24
N PHE A 90 -19.51 -14.24 3.72
CA PHE A 90 -18.67 -15.41 3.54
C PHE A 90 -18.52 -15.76 2.05
N GLY A 91 -19.61 -15.75 1.29
CA GLY A 91 -19.60 -15.92 -0.16
C GLY A 91 -18.74 -14.87 -0.87
N LEU A 92 -18.88 -13.60 -0.50
CA LEU A 92 -18.05 -12.51 -1.03
C LEU A 92 -16.56 -12.74 -0.75
N LYS A 93 -16.21 -13.13 0.49
CA LYS A 93 -14.83 -13.45 0.87
C LYS A 93 -14.27 -14.62 0.06
N ALA A 94 -15.06 -15.66 -0.17
CA ALA A 94 -14.65 -16.79 -0.99
C ALA A 94 -14.35 -16.37 -2.44
N ILE A 95 -15.22 -15.56 -3.05
CA ILE A 95 -15.01 -15.02 -4.40
C ILE A 95 -13.77 -14.11 -4.43
N ALA A 96 -13.61 -13.21 -3.47
CA ALA A 96 -12.46 -12.32 -3.40
C ALA A 96 -11.14 -13.10 -3.25
N ASN A 97 -11.13 -14.15 -2.43
CA ASN A 97 -9.98 -15.04 -2.29
C ASN A 97 -9.68 -15.80 -3.59
N GLN A 98 -10.71 -16.26 -4.29
CA GLN A 98 -10.54 -16.91 -5.59
C GLN A 98 -9.94 -15.95 -6.61
N ILE A 99 -10.44 -14.71 -6.69
CA ILE A 99 -9.88 -13.66 -7.56
C ILE A 99 -8.41 -13.41 -7.21
N ASN A 100 -8.10 -13.22 -5.93
CA ASN A 100 -6.72 -13.01 -5.48
C ASN A 100 -5.80 -14.19 -5.85
N TYR A 101 -6.27 -15.43 -5.68
CA TYR A 101 -5.52 -16.62 -6.05
C TYR A 101 -5.29 -16.69 -7.56
N THR A 102 -6.33 -16.45 -8.37
CA THR A 102 -6.19 -16.39 -9.82
C THR A 102 -5.25 -15.28 -10.25
N GLN A 103 -5.29 -14.11 -9.61
CA GLN A 103 -4.40 -12.98 -9.91
C GLN A 103 -2.95 -13.23 -9.47
N GLN A 104 -2.73 -14.07 -8.47
CA GLN A 104 -1.39 -14.55 -8.10
C GLN A 104 -0.86 -15.61 -9.07
N LEU A 105 -1.74 -16.44 -9.65
CA LEU A 105 -1.37 -17.47 -10.63
C LEU A 105 -1.20 -16.93 -12.05
N SER A 106 -2.04 -15.98 -12.47
CA SER A 106 -1.81 -15.19 -13.67
C SER A 106 -0.67 -14.23 -13.35
N GLY A 107 0.56 -14.63 -13.68
CA GLY A 107 1.77 -13.84 -13.49
C GLY A 107 1.56 -12.37 -13.87
N SER A 108 2.33 -11.49 -13.21
CA SER A 108 2.25 -10.01 -13.25
C SER A 108 1.48 -9.47 -14.45
N ALA A 109 0.42 -8.68 -14.20
CA ALA A 109 -0.44 -8.10 -15.23
C ALA A 109 0.30 -7.31 -16.34
N CYS A 110 1.58 -7.03 -16.14
CA CYS A 110 2.51 -6.49 -17.12
C CYS A 110 3.54 -7.56 -17.52
N GLU A 111 3.62 -7.85 -18.82
CA GLU A 111 4.74 -8.61 -19.38
C GLU A 111 5.92 -7.65 -19.63
N TYR A 112 6.96 -7.77 -18.79
CA TYR A 112 8.14 -6.93 -18.86
C TYR A 112 9.05 -7.35 -20.02
N ARG A 113 8.93 -6.68 -21.16
CA ARG A 113 9.79 -6.92 -22.33
C ARG A 113 10.79 -5.80 -22.55
N SER A 114 12.01 -6.16 -22.94
CA SER A 114 12.99 -5.19 -23.41
C SER A 114 12.57 -4.64 -24.77
N VAL A 115 12.74 -3.33 -24.96
CA VAL A 115 12.32 -2.62 -26.16
C VAL A 115 13.56 -2.15 -26.92
N ILE A 116 13.51 -2.24 -28.25
CA ILE A 116 14.55 -1.69 -29.13
C ILE A 116 14.22 -0.22 -29.37
N VAL A 117 15.09 0.67 -28.93
CA VAL A 117 14.93 2.11 -29.17
C VAL A 117 16.00 2.63 -30.12
N PRO A 118 15.65 3.56 -31.03
CA PRO A 118 16.62 4.27 -31.83
C PRO A 118 17.49 5.16 -30.95
N GLN A 119 18.80 5.08 -31.14
CA GLN A 119 19.81 5.88 -30.46
C GLN A 119 20.68 6.57 -31.51
N VAL A 120 20.66 7.90 -31.52
CA VAL A 120 21.57 8.70 -32.33
C VAL A 120 22.92 8.78 -31.61
N LYS A 121 23.99 8.38 -32.30
CA LYS A 121 25.37 8.52 -31.83
C LYS A 121 26.13 9.44 -32.76
N ARG A 122 26.95 10.32 -32.19
CA ARG A 122 27.87 11.14 -32.98
C ARG A 122 29.09 10.29 -33.35
N ARG A 123 29.35 10.14 -34.65
CA ARG A 123 30.56 9.46 -35.14
C ARG A 123 31.73 10.41 -35.16
N ASN A 124 31.50 11.60 -35.74
CA ASN A 124 32.47 12.66 -35.96
C ASN A 124 31.82 14.04 -35.73
N THR A 125 32.58 15.13 -35.87
CA THR A 125 32.11 16.49 -35.62
C THR A 125 30.88 16.88 -36.46
N SER A 126 30.74 16.35 -37.67
CA SER A 126 29.65 16.66 -38.60
C SER A 126 28.72 15.47 -38.91
N GLU A 127 28.95 14.29 -38.34
CA GLU A 127 28.26 13.06 -38.73
C GLU A 127 27.58 12.39 -37.53
N PHE A 128 26.28 12.11 -37.68
CA PHE A 128 25.48 11.34 -36.74
C PHE A 128 25.05 10.03 -37.37
N ILE A 129 25.19 8.94 -36.61
CA ILE A 129 24.73 7.61 -37.00
C ILE A 129 23.51 7.27 -36.15
N LEU A 130 22.44 6.85 -36.81
CA LEU A 130 21.30 6.23 -36.15
C LEU A 130 21.64 4.76 -35.87
N THR A 131 21.73 4.42 -34.59
CA THR A 131 21.93 3.05 -34.10
C THR A 131 20.69 2.60 -33.35
N THR A 132 20.57 1.31 -33.04
CA THR A 132 19.53 0.79 -32.15
C THR A 132 20.15 0.30 -30.86
N LYS A 133 19.42 0.46 -29.76
CA LYS A 133 19.81 -0.06 -28.45
C LYS A 133 18.64 -0.80 -27.83
N VAL A 134 18.91 -2.00 -27.33
CA VAL A 134 17.94 -2.73 -26.50
C VAL A 134 17.98 -2.13 -25.10
N ILE A 135 16.84 -1.64 -24.62
CA ILE A 135 16.69 -1.06 -23.29
C ILE A 135 15.53 -1.74 -22.58
N ASP A 136 15.74 -2.09 -21.33
CA ASP A 136 14.65 -2.49 -20.44
C ASP A 136 14.07 -1.24 -19.77
N LEU A 137 12.91 -0.80 -20.23
CA LEU A 137 12.23 0.39 -19.71
C LEU A 137 11.74 0.20 -18.26
N PHE A 138 11.59 -1.05 -17.82
CA PHE A 138 11.01 -1.39 -16.53
C PHE A 138 12.04 -1.86 -15.51
N GLN A 139 13.33 -1.84 -15.86
CA GLN A 139 14.41 -2.16 -14.93
C GLN A 139 14.30 -1.33 -13.64
N ALA A 140 14.11 -0.01 -13.76
CA ALA A 140 13.97 0.88 -12.61
C ALA A 140 12.74 0.55 -11.74
N GLU A 141 11.62 0.14 -12.34
CA GLU A 141 10.42 -0.26 -11.61
C GLU A 141 10.67 -1.54 -10.80
N ARG A 142 11.29 -2.57 -11.41
CA ARG A 142 11.60 -3.83 -10.72
C ARG A 142 12.58 -3.61 -9.58
N GLU A 143 13.61 -2.80 -9.79
CA GLU A 143 14.56 -2.42 -8.73
C GLU A 143 13.86 -1.67 -7.58
N ALA A 144 12.96 -0.73 -7.90
CA ALA A 144 12.16 -0.03 -6.91
C ALA A 144 11.24 -0.98 -6.13
N GLN A 145 10.62 -1.96 -6.80
CA GLN A 145 9.78 -2.97 -6.16
C GLN A 145 10.58 -3.86 -5.20
N GLN A 146 11.75 -4.34 -5.61
CA GLN A 146 12.65 -5.14 -4.76
C GLN A 146 13.10 -4.34 -3.53
N LEU A 147 13.44 -3.06 -3.73
CA LEU A 147 13.80 -2.16 -2.64
C LEU A 147 12.63 -1.97 -1.67
N ALA A 148 11.42 -1.69 -2.18
CA ALA A 148 10.22 -1.52 -1.37
C ALA A 148 9.89 -2.79 -0.56
N GLN A 149 10.03 -3.98 -1.15
CA GLN A 149 9.83 -5.25 -0.45
C GLN A 149 10.86 -5.42 0.68
N THR A 150 12.13 -5.13 0.41
CA THR A 150 13.21 -5.19 1.40
C THR A 150 12.93 -4.23 2.57
N LEU A 151 12.49 -3.01 2.28
CA LEU A 151 12.13 -2.02 3.30
C LEU A 151 10.94 -2.48 4.14
N ARG A 152 9.89 -3.02 3.52
CA ARG A 152 8.73 -3.57 4.24
C ARG A 152 9.14 -4.70 5.18
N GLN A 153 10.03 -5.59 4.75
CA GLN A 153 10.56 -6.66 5.61
C GLN A 153 11.38 -6.12 6.77
N LYS A 154 12.29 -5.15 6.52
CA LYS A 154 13.09 -4.50 7.56
C LYS A 154 12.23 -3.74 8.59
N THR A 155 11.13 -3.12 8.17
CA THR A 155 10.20 -2.46 9.10
C THR A 155 9.45 -3.48 9.95
N LYS A 156 9.03 -4.61 9.38
CA LYS A 156 8.37 -5.70 10.12
C LYS A 156 9.28 -6.34 11.16
N THR A 157 10.58 -6.48 10.91
CA THR A 157 11.52 -7.02 11.91
C THR A 157 11.79 -6.03 13.04
N LYS A 158 11.93 -4.74 12.73
CA LYS A 158 12.09 -3.68 13.76
C LYS A 158 10.89 -3.57 14.70
N GLN A 159 9.67 -3.78 14.20
CA GLN A 159 8.47 -3.81 15.04
C GLN A 159 8.34 -5.06 15.92
N LYS A 160 9.05 -6.15 15.61
CA LYS A 160 9.06 -7.38 16.43
C LYS A 160 10.11 -7.35 17.55
N PHE A 161 11.11 -6.47 17.47
CA PHE A 161 12.15 -6.32 18.50
C PHE A 161 12.23 -4.88 19.07
N PRO A 162 11.14 -4.27 19.56
CA PRO A 162 11.22 -2.98 20.24
C PRO A 162 11.82 -3.08 21.66
N LEU A 163 12.00 -4.27 22.22
CA LEU A 163 12.35 -4.47 23.64
C LEU A 163 13.82 -4.76 23.95
N LEU A 164 14.73 -4.84 22.98
CA LEU A 164 16.14 -5.20 23.22
C LEU A 164 17.14 -4.06 23.08
N ASN A 165 16.70 -2.84 22.75
CA ASN A 165 17.60 -1.71 22.50
C ASN A 165 17.70 -0.69 23.65
N TRP A 166 17.20 -1.02 24.85
CA TRP A 166 17.28 -0.15 26.05
C TRP A 166 18.21 -0.67 27.15
N LEU A 167 19.07 -1.65 26.86
CA LEU A 167 19.99 -2.25 27.86
C LEU A 167 21.45 -2.30 27.39
N LEU A 168 21.90 -1.29 26.65
CA LEU A 168 23.33 -1.03 26.41
C LEU A 168 23.62 0.46 26.64
#